data_AF-A0A2P6RZE6-F1
#
_entry.id   AF-A0A2P6RZE6-F1
#
_cell.length_a   1.000
_cell.length_b   1.000
_cell.length_c   1.000
_cell.angle_alpha   90.00
_cell.angle_beta   90.00
_cell.angle_gamma   90.00
#
_symmetry.space_group_name_H-M   'P 1'
#
loop_
_entity.id
_entity.type
_entity.pdbx_description
1 polymer ?
#
loop_
_entity_poly.entity_id
_entity_poly.type
_entity_poly.pdbx_seq_one_letter_code
_entity_poly.pdbx_strand_id
1 'polypeptide(L)'
;MLRERNFKQEIPPVRIGEGDDITFDQATATYRRNATFWNALQSPHGHWPTENAGVNFFCPPLVMSLYTMGYLNVVFSAEHKNEI
;
A
#
# COMPACT_ATOMS: atom_id res chain seq x y z
N MET A 1 5.63 0.34 5.47
CA MET A 1 4.70 1.08 6.37
C MET A 1 4.10 0.28 7.52
N LEU A 2 3.14 -0.64 7.32
CA LEU A 2 2.48 -1.31 8.47
C LEU A 2 3.44 -2.09 9.36
N ARG A 3 4.39 -2.80 8.74
CA ARG A 3 5.47 -3.52 9.43
C ARG A 3 6.39 -2.57 10.19
N GLU A 4 6.87 -1.50 9.55
CA GLU A 4 7.72 -0.48 10.21
C GLU A 4 7.05 0.16 11.42
N ARG A 5 5.72 0.33 11.37
CA ARG A 5 4.93 0.90 12.46
C ARG A 5 4.48 -0.12 13.51
N ASN A 6 4.91 -1.38 13.38
CA ASN A 6 4.49 -2.50 14.25
C ASN A 6 2.96 -2.56 14.40
N PHE A 7 2.21 -2.21 13.36
CA PHE A 7 0.75 -2.17 13.42
C PHE A 7 0.20 -3.57 13.69
N LYS A 8 -0.70 -3.66 14.67
CA LYS A 8 -1.46 -4.88 15.00
C LYS A 8 -2.94 -4.57 14.91
N GLN A 9 -3.66 -5.38 14.15
CA GLN A 9 -5.12 -5.27 14.09
C GLN A 9 -5.73 -5.99 15.28
N GLU A 10 -6.22 -5.21 16.24
CA GLU A 10 -6.80 -5.73 17.48
C GLU A 10 -8.29 -6.07 17.34
N ILE A 11 -8.98 -5.46 16.37
CA ILE A 11 -10.40 -5.72 16.15
C ILE A 11 -10.53 -7.03 15.35
N PRO A 12 -11.21 -8.06 15.90
CA PRO A 12 -11.33 -9.35 15.24
C PRO A 12 -12.13 -9.22 13.93
N PRO A 13 -11.84 -10.09 12.93
CA PRO A 13 -12.61 -10.11 11.69
C PRO A 13 -14.04 -10.56 11.97
N VAL A 14 -15.01 -9.82 11.43
CA VAL A 14 -16.41 -10.25 11.39
C VAL A 14 -16.56 -11.27 10.26
N ARG A 15 -17.16 -12.42 10.56
CA ARG A 15 -17.49 -13.46 9.58
C ARG A 15 -19.00 -13.58 9.50
N ILE A 16 -19.53 -13.60 8.29
CA ILE A 16 -20.96 -13.71 7.99
C ILE A 16 -21.12 -14.98 7.17
N GLY A 17 -22.06 -15.86 7.55
CA GLY A 17 -22.36 -17.08 6.82
C GLY A 17 -23.07 -16.79 5.50
N GLU A 18 -23.10 -17.79 4.61
CA GLU A 18 -23.86 -17.69 3.38
C GLU A 18 -25.37 -17.70 3.71
N GLY A 19 -26.08 -16.65 3.31
CA GLY A 19 -27.51 -16.49 3.58
C GLY A 19 -27.85 -15.86 4.93
N ASP A 20 -26.86 -15.50 5.76
CA ASP A 20 -27.08 -14.76 7.00
C ASP A 20 -27.39 -13.28 6.72
N ASP A 21 -28.37 -12.73 7.44
CA ASP A 21 -28.66 -11.29 7.41
C ASP A 21 -27.55 -10.49 8.11
N ILE A 22 -27.15 -9.38 7.50
CA ILE A 22 -26.13 -8.48 8.05
C ILE A 22 -26.77 -7.59 9.11
N THR A 23 -26.31 -7.71 10.36
CA THR A 23 -26.77 -6.84 11.44
C THR A 23 -26.02 -5.52 11.48
N PHE A 24 -26.64 -4.50 12.08
CA PHE A 24 -26.00 -3.18 12.27
C PHE A 24 -24.70 -3.27 13.08
N ASP A 25 -24.66 -4.14 14.08
CA ASP A 25 -23.47 -4.34 14.91
C ASP A 25 -22.32 -4.99 14.13
N GLN A 26 -22.63 -5.97 13.28
CA GLN A 26 -21.65 -6.60 12.38
C GLN A 26 -21.08 -5.57 11.38
N ALA A 27 -21.94 -4.76 10.78
CA ALA A 27 -21.52 -3.69 9.88
C ALA A 27 -20.63 -2.66 10.61
N THR A 28 -21.04 -2.24 11.81
CA THR A 28 -20.30 -1.26 12.63
C THR A 28 -18.94 -1.79 13.07
N ALA A 29 -18.87 -3.06 13.51
CA ALA A 29 -17.61 -3.70 13.89
C ALA A 29 -16.66 -3.81 12.70
N THR A 30 -17.18 -4.19 11.53
CA THR A 30 -16.42 -4.27 10.27
C THR A 30 -15.89 -2.89 9.87
N TYR A 31 -16.72 -1.85 9.93
CA TYR A 31 -16.32 -0.49 9.61
C TYR A 31 -15.21 0.01 10.54
N ARG A 32 -15.37 -0.16 11.87
CA ARG A 32 -14.34 0.24 12.84
C ARG A 32 -13.01 -0.45 12.56
N ARG A 33 -13.03 -1.76 12.30
CA ARG A 33 -11.84 -2.54 11.95
C ARG A 33 -11.13 -1.96 10.72
N ASN A 34 -11.90 -1.66 9.67
CA ASN A 34 -11.37 -1.10 8.43
C ASN A 34 -10.85 0.32 8.62
N ALA A 35 -11.56 1.17 9.34
CA ALA A 35 -11.14 2.53 9.64
C ALA A 35 -9.81 2.55 10.43
N THR A 36 -9.65 1.66 11.43
CA THR A 36 -8.39 1.49 12.16
C THR A 36 -7.24 1.08 11.24
N PHE A 37 -7.50 0.15 10.31
CA PHE A 37 -6.49 -0.30 9.33
C PHE A 37 -6.11 0.83 8.35
N TRP A 38 -7.10 1.51 7.78
CA TRP A 38 -6.85 2.61 6.84
C TRP A 38 -6.12 3.77 7.50
N ASN A 39 -6.49 4.14 8.73
CA ASN A 39 -5.76 5.16 9.49
C ASN A 39 -4.28 4.78 9.66
N ALA A 40 -3.97 3.52 9.95
CA ALA A 40 -2.59 3.07 10.09
C ALA A 40 -1.75 3.20 8.80
N LEU A 41 -2.39 3.20 7.62
CA LEU A 41 -1.75 3.43 6.31
C LEU A 41 -1.50 4.93 6.02
N GLN A 42 -2.07 5.85 6.78
CA GLN A 42 -1.90 7.28 6.55
C GLN A 42 -0.43 7.69 6.73
N SER A 43 0.12 8.42 5.77
CA SER A 43 1.47 9.00 5.90
C SER A 43 1.52 10.03 7.04
N PRO A 44 2.72 10.38 7.54
CA PRO A 44 2.88 11.47 8.52
C PRO A 44 2.38 12.84 8.01
N HIS A 45 2.17 12.99 6.70
CA HIS A 45 1.66 14.21 6.06
C HIS A 45 0.16 14.15 5.78
N GLY A 46 -0.57 13.15 6.29
CA GLY A 46 -2.03 13.08 6.21
C GLY A 46 -2.60 12.49 4.92
N HIS A 47 -1.79 12.23 3.89
CA HIS A 47 -2.23 11.55 2.67
C HIS A 47 -2.08 10.02 2.78
N TRP A 48 -2.75 9.28 1.90
CA TRP A 48 -2.61 7.83 1.77
C TRP A 48 -1.80 7.48 0.52
N PRO A 49 -0.56 7.01 0.67
CA PRO A 49 0.23 6.55 -0.45
C PRO A 49 -0.43 5.32 -1.07
N THR A 50 -0.55 5.33 -2.39
CA THR A 50 -1.05 4.21 -3.17
C THR A 50 -0.06 3.90 -4.28
N GLU A 51 -0.02 2.64 -4.69
CA GLU A 51 0.55 2.30 -5.97
C GLU A 51 -0.34 2.92 -7.06
N ASN A 52 0.28 3.73 -7.93
CA ASN A 52 -0.33 4.22 -9.15
C ASN A 52 0.48 3.69 -10.33
N ALA A 53 0.44 2.38 -10.49
CA ALA A 53 1.07 1.68 -11.59
C ALA A 53 0.07 1.46 -12.72
N GLY A 54 0.60 1.31 -13.94
CA GLY A 54 -0.14 0.90 -15.11
C GLY A 54 0.71 -0.03 -15.93
N VAL A 55 0.57 0.03 -17.25
CA VAL A 55 1.53 -0.65 -18.13
C VAL A 55 2.91 -0.01 -17.93
N ASN A 56 3.96 -0.82 -17.94
CA ASN A 56 5.33 -0.41 -17.63
C ASN A 56 5.99 0.43 -18.75
N PHE A 57 5.28 1.44 -19.26
CA PHE A 57 5.77 2.33 -20.32
C PHE A 57 6.74 3.39 -19.83
N PHE A 58 6.78 3.69 -18.53
CA PHE A 58 7.63 4.75 -17.98
C PHE A 58 9.02 4.27 -17.57
N CYS A 59 9.17 3.04 -17.07
CA CYS A 59 10.47 2.56 -16.60
C CYS A 59 11.50 2.37 -17.73
N PRO A 60 11.19 1.77 -18.90
CA PRO A 60 12.20 1.56 -19.93
C PRO A 60 12.80 2.88 -20.47
N PRO A 61 12.01 3.92 -20.83
CA PRO A 61 12.54 5.22 -21.18
C PRO A 61 13.39 5.85 -20.08
N LEU A 62 12.96 5.76 -18.81
CA LEU A 62 13.71 6.29 -17.68
C LEU A 62 15.09 5.62 -17.53
N VAL A 63 15.14 4.29 -17.59
CA VAL A 63 16.40 3.52 -17.51
C VAL A 63 17.35 3.91 -18.65
N MET A 64 16.86 3.96 -19.89
CA MET A 64 17.67 4.33 -21.05
C MET A 64 18.21 5.75 -20.95
N SER A 65 17.39 6.72 -20.53
CA SER A 65 17.81 8.10 -20.33
C SER A 65 18.88 8.22 -19.24
N LEU A 66 18.66 7.61 -18.07
CA LEU A 66 19.62 7.65 -16.96
C LEU A 66 20.95 6.97 -17.32
N TYR A 67 20.91 5.88 -18.07
CA TYR A 67 22.10 5.22 -18.59
C TYR A 67 22.88 6.16 -19.53
N THR A 68 22.20 6.73 -20.53
CA THR A 68 22.82 7.62 -21.53
C THR A 68 23.45 8.85 -20.88
N MET A 69 22.83 9.41 -19.84
CA MET A 69 23.36 10.56 -19.11
C MET A 69 24.45 10.19 -18.08
N GLY A 70 24.71 8.90 -17.83
CA GLY A 70 25.67 8.45 -16.83
C GLY A 70 25.19 8.52 -15.37
N TYR A 71 23.90 8.77 -15.13
CA TYR A 71 23.31 8.92 -13.78
C TYR A 71 22.63 7.67 -13.24
N LEU A 72 22.65 6.56 -13.99
CA LEU A 72 21.96 5.33 -13.60
C LEU A 72 22.27 4.88 -12.17
N ASN A 73 23.55 4.82 -11.81
CA ASN A 73 23.99 4.39 -10.47
C ASN A 73 23.88 5.49 -9.40
N VAL A 74 23.59 6.73 -9.78
CA VAL A 74 23.34 7.84 -8.85
C VAL A 74 21.89 7.85 -8.40
N VAL A 75 20.96 7.59 -9.33
CA VAL A 75 19.51 7.63 -9.08
C VAL A 75 18.99 6.28 -8.59
N PHE A 76 19.46 5.16 -9.15
CA PHE A 76 19.01 3.83 -8.74
C PHE A 76 19.94 3.19 -7.71
N SER A 77 19.39 2.94 -6.52
CA SER A 77 20.04 2.15 -5.47
C SER A 77 20.16 0.68 -5.88
N ALA A 78 20.78 -0.14 -5.03
CA ALA A 78 20.84 -1.58 -5.25
C ALA A 78 19.43 -2.21 -5.27
N GLU A 79 18.54 -1.73 -4.40
CA GLU A 79 17.16 -2.17 -4.28
C GLU A 79 16.36 -1.80 -5.55
N HIS A 80 16.45 -0.55 -6.03
CA HIS A 80 15.82 -0.14 -7.28
C HIS A 80 16.24 -1.02 -8.47
N LYS A 81 17.52 -1.42 -8.55
CA LYS A 81 18.05 -2.28 -9.62
C LYS A 81 17.66 -3.75 -9.49
N ASN A 82 17.23 -4.20 -8.32
CA ASN A 82 16.76 -5.56 -8.09
C ASN A 82 15.25 -5.68 -8.31
N GLU A 83 14.50 -4.59 -8.10
CA GLU A 83 13.05 -4.54 -8.24
C GLU A 83 12.57 -4.19 -9.67
N ILE A 84 13.42 -3.54 -10.48
CA ILE A 84 13.18 -3.19 -11.90
C ILE A 84 13.90 -4.17 -12.82
#